data_AF-A0A645IYD0-F1
#
_entry.id   AF-A0A645IYD0-F1
#
_cell.length_a   1.000
_cell.length_b   1.000
_cell.length_c   1.000
_cell.angle_alpha   90.00
_cell.angle_beta   90.00
_cell.angle_gamma   90.00
#
_symmetry.space_group_name_H-M   'P 1'
#
loop_
_entity.id
_entity.type
_entity.pdbx_description
1 polymer ?
#
loop_
_entity_poly.entity_id
_entity_poly.type
_entity_poly.pdbx_seq_one_letter_code
_entity_poly.pdbx_strand_id
1 'polypeptide(L)'
;MPDARTGELLLSSLANEKVPEVRSAVVRSMSQRGLDDNAFATLAESAPKEQSALVRGEMIRALAKGTDSFPATRDTLQRLLETEQDTQNLDLLRRVLSKAPKTP
;
A
#
# COMPACT_ATOMS: atom_id res chain seq x y z
N MET A 1 -18.34 -0.43 -0.06
CA MET A 1 -17.17 -0.37 0.82
C MET A 1 -17.31 -1.46 1.86
N PRO A 2 -16.27 -2.23 2.22
CA PRO A 2 -16.32 -3.03 3.44
C PRO A 2 -16.66 -2.11 4.62
N ASP A 3 -17.41 -2.62 5.60
CA ASP A 3 -17.54 -1.88 6.86
C ASP A 3 -16.16 -1.74 7.53
N ALA A 4 -16.00 -0.72 8.37
CA ALA A 4 -14.73 -0.42 9.04
C ALA A 4 -14.15 -1.66 9.75
N ARG A 5 -15.03 -2.52 10.30
CA ARG A 5 -14.66 -3.75 10.98
C ARG A 5 -14.00 -4.77 10.05
N THR A 6 -14.48 -4.92 8.82
CA THR A 6 -13.84 -5.80 7.83
C THR A 6 -12.45 -5.30 7.46
N GLY A 7 -12.26 -3.97 7.34
CA GLY A 7 -10.94 -3.37 7.12
C GLY A 7 -9.97 -3.65 8.26
N GLU A 8 -10.40 -3.42 9.50
CA GLU A 8 -9.62 -3.68 10.72
C GLU A 8 -9.19 -5.15 10.85
N LEU A 9 -10.08 -6.10 10.56
CA LEU A 9 -9.77 -7.53 10.62
C LEU A 9 -8.72 -7.93 9.57
N LEU A 10 -8.78 -7.35 8.37
CA LEU A 10 -7.79 -7.62 7.32
C LEU A 10 -6.43 -7.01 7.65
N LEU A 11 -6.39 -5.79 8.23
CA LEU A 11 -5.16 -5.18 8.72
C LEU A 11 -4.54 -5.97 9.88
N SER A 12 -5.37 -6.45 10.81
CA SER A 12 -4.94 -7.30 11.92
C SER A 12 -4.40 -8.65 11.42
N SER A 13 -5.03 -9.22 10.39
CA SER A 13 -4.55 -10.45 9.74
C SER A 13 -3.22 -10.21 9.04
N LEU A 14 -3.06 -9.07 8.35
CA LEU A 14 -1.82 -8.69 7.68
C LEU A 14 -0.64 -8.59 8.66
N ALA A 15 -0.86 -8.03 9.85
CA ALA A 15 0.17 -7.87 10.87
C ALA A 15 0.66 -9.20 11.48
N ASN A 16 -0.20 -10.22 11.55
CA ASN A 16 0.08 -11.49 12.22
C ASN A 16 0.40 -12.65 11.26
N GLU A 17 0.06 -12.52 9.99
CA GLU A 17 0.29 -13.53 8.97
C GLU A 17 1.78 -13.62 8.60
N LYS A 18 2.32 -14.84 8.57
CA LYS A 18 3.73 -15.10 8.27
C LYS A 18 3.98 -15.36 6.78
N VAL A 19 2.99 -15.86 6.06
CA VAL A 19 3.07 -16.22 4.64
C VAL A 19 2.93 -14.98 3.76
N PRO A 20 3.99 -14.55 3.04
CA PRO A 20 3.95 -13.35 2.21
C PRO A 20 2.87 -13.37 1.12
N GLU A 21 2.60 -14.53 0.54
CA GLU A 21 1.58 -14.71 -0.50
C GLU A 21 0.18 -14.39 0.04
N VAL A 22 -0.11 -14.80 1.28
CA VAL A 22 -1.38 -14.52 1.95
C VAL A 22 -1.48 -13.04 2.30
N ARG A 23 -0.41 -12.44 2.88
CA ARG A 23 -0.35 -10.98 3.13
C ARG A 23 -0.60 -10.17 1.86
N SER A 24 0.08 -10.53 0.77
CA SER A 24 -0.09 -9.94 -0.56
C SER A 24 -1.54 -10.06 -1.05
N ALA A 25 -2.16 -11.24 -0.92
CA ALA A 25 -3.55 -11.45 -1.30
C ALA A 25 -4.53 -10.61 -0.47
N VAL A 26 -4.27 -10.44 0.84
CA VAL A 26 -5.06 -9.57 1.72
C VAL A 26 -4.99 -8.11 1.25
N VAL A 27 -3.79 -7.57 1.03
CA VAL A 27 -3.60 -6.19 0.54
C VAL A 27 -4.32 -5.98 -0.79
N ARG A 28 -4.20 -6.94 -1.71
CA ARG A 28 -4.89 -6.89 -3.01
C ARG A 28 -6.40 -6.87 -2.85
N SER A 29 -6.94 -7.77 -2.03
CA SER A 29 -8.40 -7.87 -1.77
C SER A 29 -8.94 -6.57 -1.17
N MET A 30 -8.25 -5.99 -0.19
CA MET A 30 -8.61 -4.69 0.39
C MET A 30 -8.60 -3.59 -0.68
N SER A 31 -7.52 -3.52 -1.46
CA SER A 31 -7.36 -2.50 -2.50
C SER A 31 -8.42 -2.58 -3.61
N GLN A 32 -8.93 -3.77 -3.93
CA GLN A 32 -10.00 -3.95 -4.91
C GLN A 32 -11.37 -3.49 -4.40
N ARG A 33 -11.61 -3.56 -3.08
CA ARG A 33 -12.87 -3.20 -2.44
C ARG A 33 -12.99 -1.72 -2.09
N GLY A 34 -11.90 -0.97 -2.24
CA GLY A 34 -11.76 0.41 -1.80
C GLY A 34 -11.21 0.48 -0.39
N LEU A 35 -10.25 1.38 -0.18
CA LEU A 35 -9.65 1.66 1.11
C LEU A 35 -10.24 2.96 1.65
N ASP A 36 -10.53 3.00 2.94
CA ASP A 36 -10.81 4.24 3.67
C ASP A 36 -9.51 4.87 4.18
N ASP A 37 -9.63 6.06 4.76
CA ASP A 37 -8.55 6.87 5.30
C ASP A 37 -7.70 6.10 6.31
N ASN A 38 -8.36 5.32 7.19
CA ASN A 38 -7.69 4.54 8.22
C ASN A 38 -6.87 3.39 7.62
N ALA A 39 -7.42 2.71 6.62
CA ALA A 39 -6.70 1.66 5.91
C ALA A 39 -5.51 2.23 5.12
N PHE A 40 -5.64 3.41 4.51
CA PHE A 40 -4.50 4.09 3.87
C PHE A 40 -3.43 4.46 4.89
N ALA A 41 -3.80 5.04 6.04
CA ALA A 41 -2.85 5.39 7.10
C ALA A 41 -2.11 4.16 7.62
N THR A 42 -2.82 3.06 7.87
CA THR A 42 -2.22 1.81 8.37
C THR A 42 -1.27 1.19 7.35
N LEU A 43 -1.66 1.16 6.08
CA LEU A 43 -0.78 0.68 5.00
C LEU A 43 0.46 1.57 4.85
N ALA A 44 0.30 2.89 4.96
CA ALA A 44 1.40 3.84 4.86
C ALA A 44 2.42 3.68 6.00
N GLU A 45 1.96 3.37 7.21
CA GLU A 45 2.83 3.10 8.35
C GLU A 45 3.53 1.73 8.23
N SER A 46 2.84 0.74 7.66
CA SER A 46 3.32 -0.65 7.59
C SER A 46 4.29 -0.89 6.44
N ALA A 47 4.09 -0.25 5.30
CA ALA A 47 4.85 -0.54 4.08
C ALA A 47 6.37 -0.40 4.22
N PRO A 48 6.93 0.62 4.93
CA PRO A 48 8.37 0.71 5.16
C PRO A 48 8.95 -0.40 6.05
N LYS A 49 8.10 -1.09 6.84
CA LYS A 49 8.49 -2.14 7.78
C LYS A 49 8.34 -3.55 7.18
N GLU A 50 7.65 -3.69 6.04
CA GLU A 50 7.42 -4.97 5.40
C GLU A 50 8.68 -5.50 4.71
N GLN A 51 9.04 -6.74 4.99
CA GLN A 51 10.29 -7.34 4.54
C GLN A 51 10.15 -8.03 3.17
N SER A 52 8.96 -8.50 2.82
CA SER A 52 8.71 -9.15 1.54
C SER A 52 8.52 -8.11 0.43
N ALA A 53 9.38 -8.18 -0.59
CA ALA A 53 9.23 -7.38 -1.81
C ALA A 53 7.88 -7.61 -2.50
N LEU A 54 7.37 -8.85 -2.48
CA LEU A 54 6.05 -9.18 -3.04
C LEU A 54 4.94 -8.39 -2.35
N VAL A 55 4.95 -8.37 -1.02
CA VAL A 55 3.92 -7.67 -0.23
C VAL A 55 4.08 -6.16 -0.38
N ARG A 56 5.31 -5.64 -0.32
CA ARG A 56 5.59 -4.22 -0.58
C ARG A 56 5.07 -3.80 -1.96
N GLY A 57 5.24 -4.62 -2.98
CA GLY A 57 4.72 -4.36 -4.33
C GLY A 57 3.20 -4.19 -4.36
N GLU A 58 2.44 -5.04 -3.66
CA GLU A 58 0.99 -4.86 -3.53
C GLU A 58 0.62 -3.63 -2.69
N MET A 59 1.36 -3.34 -1.61
CA MET A 59 1.16 -2.14 -0.79
C MET A 59 1.40 -0.86 -1.61
N ILE A 60 2.43 -0.82 -2.44
CA ILE A 60 2.72 0.28 -3.36
C ILE A 60 1.55 0.49 -4.33
N ARG A 61 1.03 -0.58 -4.95
CA ARG A 61 -0.15 -0.48 -5.84
C ARG A 61 -1.38 0.01 -5.10
N ALA A 62 -1.57 -0.42 -3.85
CA ALA A 62 -2.69 0.00 -3.03
C ALA A 62 -2.60 1.49 -2.67
N LEU A 63 -1.46 1.93 -2.14
CA LEU A 63 -1.18 3.34 -1.81
C LEU A 63 -1.29 4.25 -3.04
N ALA A 64 -0.85 3.78 -4.22
CA ALA A 64 -0.95 4.51 -5.48
C ALA A 64 -2.39 4.90 -5.87
N LYS A 65 -3.40 4.17 -5.40
CA LYS A 65 -4.81 4.53 -5.65
C LYS A 65 -5.29 5.71 -4.80
N GLY A 66 -4.60 6.00 -3.69
CA GLY A 66 -4.94 7.06 -2.75
C GLY A 66 -4.18 8.36 -2.96
N THR A 67 -3.23 8.44 -3.91
CA THR A 67 -2.31 9.58 -4.00
C THR A 67 -2.98 10.92 -4.28
N ASP A 68 -4.14 10.92 -4.95
CA ASP A 68 -4.89 12.15 -5.26
C ASP A 68 -5.72 12.63 -4.08
N SER A 69 -6.10 11.74 -3.15
CA SER A 69 -7.01 12.04 -2.03
C SER A 69 -6.31 12.06 -0.67
N PHE A 70 -5.13 11.42 -0.56
CA PHE A 70 -4.41 11.20 0.69
C PHE A 70 -2.93 11.55 0.52
N PRO A 71 -2.52 12.80 0.78
CA PRO A 71 -1.13 13.25 0.61
C PRO A 71 -0.10 12.35 1.30
N ALA A 72 -0.41 11.83 2.49
CA ALA A 72 0.45 10.91 3.24
C ALA A 72 0.82 9.63 2.48
N THR A 73 -0.02 9.18 1.54
CA THR A 73 0.30 8.02 0.69
C THR A 73 1.42 8.36 -0.29
N ARG A 74 1.42 9.56 -0.86
CA ARG A 74 2.47 10.03 -1.78
C ARG A 74 3.80 10.18 -1.07
N ASP A 75 3.82 10.78 0.12
CA ASP A 75 5.03 10.92 0.95
C ASP A 75 5.63 9.55 1.31
N THR A 76 4.78 8.58 1.60
CA THR A 76 5.21 7.21 1.89
C THR A 76 5.82 6.53 0.67
N LEU A 77 5.20 6.66 -0.51
CA LEU A 77 5.76 6.15 -1.75
C LEU A 77 7.13 6.79 -2.05
N GLN A 78 7.30 8.06 -1.74
CA GLN A 78 8.56 8.76 -1.95
C GLN A 78 9.67 8.24 -1.03
N ARG A 79 9.38 8.02 0.26
CA ARG A 79 10.29 7.36 1.20
C ARG A 79 10.63 5.92 0.81
N LEU A 80 9.65 5.18 0.28
CA LEU A 80 9.89 3.83 -0.23
C LEU A 80 10.84 3.85 -1.43
N LEU A 81 10.73 4.84 -2.32
CA LEU A 81 11.65 4.96 -3.47
C LEU A 81 13.12 5.14 -3.05
N GLU A 82 13.37 5.78 -1.91
CA GLU A 82 14.72 6.02 -1.38
C GLU A 82 15.35 4.77 -0.77
N THR A 83 14.54 3.80 -0.33
CA THR A 83 14.98 2.66 0.49
C THR A 83 14.73 1.30 -0.15
N GLU A 84 13.90 1.22 -1.19
CA GLU A 84 13.57 -0.01 -1.90
C GLU A 84 14.76 -0.57 -2.67
N GLN A 85 14.91 -1.89 -2.64
CA GLN A 85 16.00 -2.62 -3.28
C GLN A 85 15.50 -3.54 -4.39
N ASP A 86 14.23 -3.94 -4.36
CA ASP A 86 13.63 -4.74 -5.41
C ASP A 86 13.42 -3.90 -6.68
N THR A 87 13.96 -4.39 -7.81
CA THR A 87 13.94 -3.65 -9.08
C THR A 87 12.53 -3.45 -9.61
N GLN A 88 11.63 -4.44 -9.44
CA GLN A 88 10.25 -4.32 -9.92
C GLN A 88 9.48 -3.27 -9.10
N ASN A 89 9.69 -3.24 -7.80
CA ASN A 89 9.10 -2.25 -6.92
C ASN A 89 9.66 -0.85 -7.18
N LEU A 90 10.96 -0.71 -7.44
CA LEU A 90 11.56 0.57 -7.83
C LEU A 90 10.94 1.13 -9.12
N ASP A 91 10.78 0.30 -10.15
CA ASP A 91 10.16 0.71 -11.41
C ASP A 91 8.68 1.06 -11.23
N LEU A 92 7.97 0.32 -10.38
CA LEU A 92 6.60 0.63 -10.00
C LEU A 92 6.50 1.98 -9.28
N LEU A 93 7.35 2.23 -8.29
CA LEU A 93 7.41 3.49 -7.54
C LEU A 93 7.68 4.68 -8.45
N ARG A 94 8.70 4.58 -9.32
CA ARG A 94 9.01 5.61 -10.33
C ARG A 94 7.81 5.91 -11.21
N ARG A 95 7.14 4.86 -11.72
CA ARG A 95 5.96 5.01 -12.58
C ARG A 95 4.77 5.64 -11.87
N VAL A 96 4.56 5.32 -10.59
CA VAL A 96 3.46 5.89 -9.80
C VAL A 96 3.75 7.36 -9.50
N LEU A 97 4.96 7.69 -9.05
CA LEU A 97 5.34 9.04 -8.64
C LEU A 97 5.52 10.00 -9.82
N SER A 98 5.87 9.49 -11.01
CA SER A 98 5.96 10.30 -12.23
C SER A 98 4.59 10.78 -12.74
N LYS A 99 3.49 10.18 -12.27
CA LYS A 99 2.15 10.69 -12.58
C LYS A 99 1.92 11.96 -11.77
N ALA A 100 1.62 13.05 -12.49
CA ALA A 100 1.12 14.26 -11.88
C ALA A 100 -0.18 13.93 -11.12
N PRO A 101 -0.38 14.49 -9.91
CA PRO A 101 -1.66 14.36 -9.23
C PRO A 101 -2.75 14.89 -10.15
N LYS A 102 -3.87 14.18 -10.24
CA LYS A 102 -4.98 14.66 -11.07
C LYS A 102 -5.55 15.92 -10.42
N THR A 103 -5.32 17.07 -11.04
CA THR A 103 -6.01 18.31 -10.65
C THR A 103 -7.51 18.13 -10.90
N PRO A 104 -8.39 18.50 -9.95
CA PRO A 104 -9.83 18.48 -10.14
C PRO A 104 -10.29 19.43 -11.26
#